data_AF-A0A3M1I0A7-F1
#
_entry.id   AF-A0A3M1I0A7-F1
#
_cell.length_a   1.000
_cell.length_b   1.000
_cell.length_c   1.000
_cell.angle_alpha   90.00
_cell.angle_beta   90.00
_cell.angle_gamma   90.00
#
_symmetry.space_group_name_H-M   'P 1'
#
loop_
_entity.id
_entity.type
_entity.pdbx_description
1 polymer ?
#
loop_
_entity_poly.entity_id
_entity_poly.type
_entity_poly.pdbx_seq_one_letter_code
_entity_poly.pdbx_strand_id
1 'polypeptide(L)'
;MRWFLILFSSFGLPFFLSCETIHPISLGSIYADSALNLDRNPVIVIHGMGGAKILEKGTDKVVWGAFTRDSVSFASSKGQQDLALPVWKGKFLGIEDDTYPCCPIEQINVELAGLQFSVDIYRRIMQTLGVGKYHLVLNPNVPVYKRGCSCFSFFYDWRKDIAENAIRLGKFLEEKAQFVRNQRRWAGLPDKEVKFDIVAHSMGGLVARYLLRYGTKDVLQEKNPKITWAGSKWIGRLFLVGTPNLGSTDALRALILGEEFGFFLPNVEPTLLATFPSMYQLLPSPSLDIFRDDKGRPLSIDIYSLDFWRKNHLGVFHPDQKE
;
A
#
# COMPACT_ATOMS: atom_id res chain seq x y z
N MET A 1 37.78 -20.45 31.82
CA MET A 1 36.96 -19.40 32.48
C MET A 1 35.68 -20.06 32.98
N ARG A 2 35.53 -20.20 34.30
CA ARG A 2 34.32 -20.70 34.98
C ARG A 2 33.30 -19.56 35.05
N TRP A 3 32.07 -19.79 34.60
CA TRP A 3 30.96 -18.87 34.83
C TRP A 3 30.29 -19.23 36.16
N PHE A 4 30.30 -18.29 37.10
CA PHE A 4 29.55 -18.35 38.36
C PHE A 4 28.13 -17.82 38.11
N LEU A 5 27.12 -18.61 38.44
CA LEU A 5 25.72 -18.18 38.57
C LEU A 5 25.56 -17.48 39.92
N ILE A 6 25.15 -16.21 39.91
CA ILE A 6 24.72 -15.49 41.11
C ILE A 6 23.18 -15.48 41.10
N LEU A 7 22.59 -16.19 42.06
CA LEU A 7 21.17 -16.13 42.39
C LEU A 7 20.92 -14.86 43.23
N PHE A 8 20.10 -13.93 42.72
CA PHE A 8 19.57 -12.82 43.51
C PHE A 8 18.26 -13.25 44.16
N SER A 9 18.24 -13.25 45.50
CA SER A 9 17.05 -13.43 46.33
C SER A 9 16.21 -12.15 46.34
N SER A 10 14.95 -12.30 45.99
CA SER A 10 13.93 -11.25 45.90
C SER A 10 13.42 -10.84 47.28
N PHE A 11 13.70 -9.59 47.70
CA PHE A 11 12.96 -8.92 48.76
C PHE A 11 11.73 -8.22 48.16
N GLY A 12 10.54 -8.57 48.65
CA GLY A 12 9.27 -8.09 48.14
C GLY A 12 9.00 -6.62 48.49
N LEU A 13 8.80 -5.80 47.46
CA LEU A 13 8.01 -4.57 47.56
C LEU A 13 6.55 -4.91 47.22
N PRO A 14 5.56 -4.49 48.03
CA PRO A 14 4.16 -4.61 47.64
C PRO A 14 3.85 -3.64 46.51
N PHE A 15 3.67 -4.17 45.30
CA PHE A 15 3.04 -3.47 44.19
C PHE A 15 1.56 -3.27 44.50
N PHE A 16 1.16 -2.02 44.75
CA PHE A 16 -0.25 -1.64 44.68
C PHE A 16 -0.67 -1.71 43.20
N LEU A 17 -1.31 -2.81 42.81
CA LEU A 17 -2.03 -2.94 41.54
C LEU A 17 -3.29 -2.07 41.64
N SER A 18 -3.19 -0.81 41.20
CA SER A 18 -4.36 -0.05 40.79
C SER A 18 -4.89 -0.69 39.51
N CYS A 19 -5.98 -1.45 39.63
CA CYS A 19 -6.71 -1.95 38.48
C CYS A 19 -7.65 -0.83 38.00
N GLU A 20 -7.11 0.16 37.28
CA GLU A 20 -7.96 1.05 36.50
C GLU A 20 -8.54 0.23 35.34
N THR A 21 -9.79 -0.18 35.47
CA THR A 21 -10.58 -0.67 34.34
C THR A 21 -10.82 0.49 33.41
N ILE A 22 -9.91 0.72 32.46
CA ILE A 22 -10.17 1.54 31.29
C ILE A 22 -11.29 0.83 30.54
N HIS A 23 -12.54 1.26 30.75
CA HIS A 23 -13.64 0.82 29.91
C HIS A 23 -13.37 1.37 28.51
N PRO A 24 -13.06 0.53 27.50
CA PRO A 24 -12.84 1.03 26.15
C PRO A 24 -14.14 1.67 25.69
N ILE A 25 -14.08 2.97 25.40
CA ILE A 25 -15.24 3.68 24.83
C ILE A 25 -15.59 2.97 23.53
N SER A 26 -16.84 2.54 23.39
CA SER A 26 -17.29 1.86 22.18
C SER A 26 -17.17 2.83 20.99
N LEU A 27 -16.38 2.45 19.99
CA LEU A 27 -16.29 3.21 18.73
C LEU A 27 -17.69 3.38 18.11
N GLY A 28 -18.57 2.39 18.27
CA GLY A 28 -19.95 2.48 17.79
C GLY A 28 -20.74 3.60 18.44
N SER A 29 -20.56 3.86 19.74
CA SER A 29 -21.23 4.98 20.42
C SER A 29 -20.63 6.33 20.04
N ILE A 30 -19.32 6.40 19.78
CA ILE A 30 -18.66 7.64 19.32
C ILE A 30 -19.18 8.05 17.94
N TYR A 31 -19.36 7.08 17.03
CA TYR A 31 -19.72 7.38 15.65
C TYR A 31 -21.23 7.36 15.36
N ALA A 32 -22.08 7.00 16.33
CA ALA A 32 -23.52 6.81 16.13
C ALA A 32 -24.22 8.01 15.47
N ASP A 33 -23.94 9.22 15.97
CA ASP A 33 -24.55 10.46 15.48
C ASP A 33 -23.99 10.86 14.11
N SER A 34 -22.66 10.84 13.96
CA SER A 34 -22.02 11.11 12.67
C SER A 34 -22.46 10.15 11.57
N ALA A 35 -22.78 8.89 11.91
CA ALA A 35 -23.24 7.88 10.98
C ALA A 35 -24.63 8.15 10.38
N LEU A 36 -25.41 9.05 10.98
CA LEU A 36 -26.70 9.50 10.46
C LEU A 36 -26.58 10.76 9.57
N ASN A 37 -25.41 11.39 9.53
CA ASN A 37 -25.19 12.59 8.73
C ASN A 37 -25.09 12.27 7.23
N LEU A 38 -26.15 12.58 6.50
CA LEU A 38 -26.27 12.40 5.04
C LEU A 38 -25.34 13.31 4.22
N ASP A 39 -24.69 14.27 4.87
CA ASP A 39 -23.74 15.18 4.25
C ASP A 39 -22.29 14.68 4.24
N ARG A 40 -22.01 13.58 4.95
CA ARG A 40 -20.67 12.98 4.95
C ARG A 40 -20.22 12.57 3.56
N ASN A 41 -18.92 12.73 3.33
CA ASN A 41 -18.26 12.26 2.15
C ASN A 41 -18.17 10.72 2.16
N PRO A 42 -18.38 10.05 1.03
CA PRO A 42 -17.93 8.67 0.86
C PRO A 42 -16.42 8.52 1.14
N VAL A 43 -16.01 7.34 1.58
CA VAL A 43 -14.60 7.05 1.89
C VAL A 43 -13.97 6.19 0.81
N ILE A 44 -12.71 6.47 0.51
CA ILE A 44 -11.86 5.64 -0.34
C ILE A 44 -10.69 5.13 0.49
N VAL A 45 -10.47 3.83 0.50
CA VAL A 45 -9.27 3.22 1.08
C VAL A 45 -8.31 2.86 -0.04
N ILE A 46 -7.04 3.24 0.10
CA ILE A 46 -5.97 2.97 -0.86
C ILE A 46 -4.87 2.19 -0.15
N HIS A 47 -4.55 1.01 -0.69
CA HIS A 47 -3.50 0.15 -0.14
C HIS A 47 -2.08 0.65 -0.53
N GLY A 48 -1.08 0.18 0.21
CA GLY A 48 0.34 0.37 -0.10
C GLY A 48 0.91 -0.73 -0.99
N MET A 49 2.23 -0.82 -1.06
CA MET A 49 2.93 -1.89 -1.77
C MET A 49 2.48 -3.29 -1.28
N GLY A 50 2.33 -4.24 -2.20
CA GLY A 50 1.87 -5.60 -1.90
C GLY A 50 0.39 -5.72 -1.56
N GLY A 51 -0.35 -4.61 -1.44
CA GLY A 51 -1.68 -4.59 -0.83
C GLY A 51 -2.86 -5.07 -1.67
N ALA A 52 -2.61 -5.54 -2.90
CA ALA A 52 -3.62 -6.15 -3.78
C ALA A 52 -3.10 -7.45 -4.37
N LYS A 53 -4.02 -8.41 -4.55
CA LYS A 53 -3.76 -9.66 -5.26
C LYS A 53 -3.53 -9.38 -6.74
N ILE A 54 -2.55 -10.06 -7.32
CA ILE A 54 -2.23 -9.99 -8.75
C ILE A 54 -2.55 -11.35 -9.37
N LEU A 55 -3.30 -11.35 -10.47
CA LEU A 55 -3.72 -12.55 -11.21
C LEU A 55 -3.21 -12.50 -12.64
N GLU A 56 -2.92 -13.67 -13.20
CA GLU A 56 -2.66 -13.85 -14.64
C GLU A 56 -3.96 -13.76 -15.44
N LYS A 57 -3.91 -13.06 -16.57
CA LYS A 57 -5.03 -12.89 -17.50
C LYS A 57 -5.35 -14.22 -18.18
N GLY A 58 -6.63 -14.55 -18.30
CA GLY A 58 -7.12 -15.72 -19.03
C GLY A 58 -7.08 -17.03 -18.25
N THR A 59 -6.25 -17.14 -17.21
CA THR A 59 -6.21 -18.32 -16.31
C THR A 59 -6.72 -18.02 -14.90
N ASP A 60 -6.78 -16.74 -14.51
CA ASP A 60 -7.08 -16.25 -13.15
C ASP A 60 -6.18 -16.87 -12.07
N LYS A 61 -5.03 -17.40 -12.47
CA LYS A 61 -3.99 -17.91 -11.58
C LYS A 61 -3.45 -16.77 -10.72
N VAL A 62 -3.49 -16.94 -9.40
CA VAL A 62 -2.93 -15.97 -8.46
C VAL A 62 -1.40 -16.02 -8.50
N VAL A 63 -0.76 -14.91 -8.86
CA VAL A 63 0.71 -14.77 -8.87
C VAL A 63 1.23 -13.99 -7.65
N TRP A 64 0.35 -13.27 -6.94
CA TRP A 64 0.65 -12.65 -5.64
C TRP A 64 -0.58 -12.55 -4.75
N GLY A 65 -0.39 -12.71 -3.43
CA GLY A 65 -1.41 -12.48 -2.41
C GLY A 65 -2.25 -13.71 -2.04
N ALA A 66 -1.75 -14.90 -2.35
CA ALA A 66 -2.19 -16.17 -1.78
C ALA A 66 -0.94 -16.98 -1.38
N PHE A 67 -0.88 -17.42 -0.12
CA PHE A 67 0.30 -18.07 0.47
C PHE A 67 -0.08 -19.40 1.15
N THR A 68 -0.98 -20.16 0.52
CA THR A 68 -1.46 -21.50 0.92
C THR A 68 -0.89 -22.58 0.00
N ARG A 69 -0.94 -23.87 0.39
CA ARG A 69 -0.43 -24.98 -0.45
C ARG A 69 -1.09 -25.10 -1.84
N ASP A 70 -2.33 -24.63 -1.97
CA ASP A 70 -3.09 -24.63 -3.24
C ASP A 70 -2.83 -23.40 -4.11
N SER A 71 -2.08 -22.42 -3.62
CA SER A 71 -1.61 -21.30 -4.43
C SER A 71 -0.21 -21.57 -4.96
N VAL A 72 0.10 -21.05 -6.15
CA VAL A 72 1.45 -21.07 -6.70
C VAL A 72 2.39 -20.59 -5.61
N SER A 73 3.31 -21.44 -5.18
CA SER A 73 4.23 -21.07 -4.13
C SER A 73 5.02 -19.88 -4.64
N PHE A 74 4.72 -18.69 -4.11
CA PHE A 74 5.54 -17.52 -4.29
C PHE A 74 7.00 -17.79 -3.84
N ALA A 75 7.21 -18.86 -3.05
CA ALA A 75 8.53 -19.34 -2.67
C ALA A 75 9.28 -20.07 -3.80
N SER A 76 8.60 -20.43 -4.90
CA SER A 76 9.24 -21.04 -6.07
C SER A 76 9.80 -19.96 -7.00
N SER A 77 10.95 -20.25 -7.63
CA SER A 77 11.53 -19.36 -8.65
C SER A 77 10.54 -19.04 -9.76
N LYS A 78 9.71 -20.02 -10.16
CA LYS A 78 8.67 -19.82 -11.18
C LYS A 78 7.57 -18.84 -10.71
N GLY A 79 7.14 -18.92 -9.45
CA GLY A 79 6.18 -17.99 -8.87
C GLY A 79 6.70 -16.55 -8.81
N GLN A 80 7.98 -16.37 -8.48
CA GLN A 80 8.62 -15.05 -8.51
C GLN A 80 8.75 -14.51 -9.94
N GLN A 81 9.11 -15.35 -10.92
CA GLN A 81 9.14 -14.97 -12.33
C GLN A 81 7.77 -14.55 -12.86
N ASP A 82 6.70 -15.23 -12.45
CA ASP A 82 5.33 -14.90 -12.86
C ASP A 82 4.85 -13.54 -12.29
N LEU A 83 5.51 -13.03 -11.24
CA LEU A 83 5.27 -11.70 -10.68
C LEU A 83 6.11 -10.60 -11.33
N ALA A 84 7.19 -10.94 -12.03
CA ALA A 84 8.09 -9.96 -12.65
C ALA A 84 7.39 -9.14 -13.74
N LEU A 85 7.70 -7.86 -13.83
CA LEU A 85 7.29 -7.05 -14.98
C LEU A 85 8.29 -7.24 -16.13
N PRO A 86 7.84 -7.33 -17.39
CA PRO A 86 8.69 -7.62 -18.53
C PRO A 86 9.53 -6.42 -19.01
N VAL A 87 10.27 -5.78 -18.11
CA VAL A 87 11.06 -4.57 -18.35
C VAL A 87 12.17 -4.78 -19.39
N TRP A 88 12.63 -6.02 -19.56
CA TRP A 88 13.58 -6.41 -20.60
C TRP A 88 13.05 -6.27 -22.03
N LYS A 89 11.73 -6.08 -22.21
CA LYS A 89 11.13 -5.77 -23.52
C LYS A 89 11.29 -4.30 -23.94
N GLY A 90 12.05 -3.50 -23.18
CA GLY A 90 12.47 -2.16 -23.57
C GLY A 90 11.57 -1.01 -23.09
N LYS A 91 10.53 -1.30 -22.30
CA LYS A 91 9.70 -0.28 -21.62
C LYS A 91 9.82 -0.43 -20.11
N PHE A 92 10.06 0.69 -19.43
CA PHE A 92 10.07 0.75 -17.97
C PHE A 92 8.84 1.48 -17.40
N LEU A 93 8.13 2.26 -18.22
CA LEU A 93 6.87 2.92 -17.87
C LEU A 93 5.79 2.52 -18.88
N GLY A 94 4.53 2.54 -18.46
CA GLY A 94 3.41 2.10 -19.31
C GLY A 94 3.54 0.63 -19.73
N ILE A 95 3.95 -0.23 -18.78
CA ILE A 95 4.22 -1.64 -19.04
C ILE A 95 2.89 -2.39 -19.21
N GLU A 96 2.74 -3.03 -20.36
CA GLU A 96 1.71 -4.03 -20.59
C GLU A 96 2.28 -5.42 -20.30
N ASP A 97 1.56 -6.17 -19.49
CA ASP A 97 1.89 -7.52 -19.07
C ASP A 97 0.62 -8.37 -18.98
N ASP A 98 0.82 -9.67 -18.76
CA ASP A 98 -0.27 -10.65 -18.75
C ASP A 98 -0.93 -10.77 -17.37
N THR A 99 -0.82 -9.75 -16.51
CA THR A 99 -1.42 -9.78 -15.18
C THR A 99 -2.24 -8.53 -14.87
N TYR A 100 -3.06 -8.60 -13.82
CA TYR A 100 -3.90 -7.49 -13.37
C TYR A 100 -4.21 -7.59 -11.86
N PRO A 101 -4.45 -6.45 -11.18
CA PRO A 101 -4.87 -6.45 -9.78
C PRO A 101 -6.36 -6.81 -9.70
N CYS A 102 -6.73 -7.78 -8.86
CA CYS A 102 -8.13 -8.26 -8.80
C CYS A 102 -8.91 -7.76 -7.57
N CYS A 103 -8.25 -7.64 -6.41
CA CYS A 103 -8.87 -7.21 -5.17
C CYS A 103 -7.82 -6.82 -4.11
N PRO A 104 -8.19 -6.02 -3.10
CA PRO A 104 -7.30 -5.75 -1.96
C PRO A 104 -7.06 -7.03 -1.15
N ILE A 105 -5.87 -7.13 -0.55
CA ILE A 105 -5.56 -8.20 0.41
C ILE A 105 -6.13 -7.82 1.77
N GLU A 106 -7.32 -8.31 2.10
CA GLU A 106 -7.90 -8.06 3.42
C GLU A 106 -7.17 -8.84 4.52
N GLN A 107 -6.80 -10.08 4.21
CA GLN A 107 -6.10 -11.03 5.06
C GLN A 107 -5.08 -11.82 4.24
N ILE A 108 -3.93 -12.09 4.84
CA ILE A 108 -2.96 -13.05 4.32
C ILE A 108 -3.16 -14.36 5.08
N ASN A 109 -3.55 -15.41 4.35
CA ASN A 109 -3.58 -16.76 4.88
C ASN A 109 -2.23 -17.43 4.60
N VAL A 110 -1.58 -17.93 5.65
CA VAL A 110 -0.33 -18.70 5.57
C VAL A 110 -0.57 -20.09 6.16
N GLU A 111 -0.02 -21.12 5.52
CA GLU A 111 -0.04 -22.49 6.05
C GLU A 111 1.35 -22.87 6.59
N LEU A 112 1.43 -23.22 7.87
CA LEU A 112 2.65 -23.66 8.53
C LEU A 112 2.40 -25.01 9.21
N ALA A 113 3.18 -26.04 8.83
CA ALA A 113 3.06 -27.39 9.39
C ALA A 113 1.63 -27.98 9.36
N GLY A 114 0.83 -27.65 8.34
CA GLY A 114 -0.56 -28.08 8.21
C GLY A 114 -1.58 -27.22 8.97
N LEU A 115 -1.15 -26.18 9.67
CA LEU A 115 -1.99 -25.22 10.38
C LEU A 115 -2.15 -23.93 9.58
N GLN A 116 -3.38 -23.42 9.47
CA GLN A 116 -3.68 -22.17 8.77
C GLN A 116 -3.68 -21.00 9.75
N PHE A 117 -2.93 -19.95 9.43
CA PHE A 117 -2.89 -18.69 10.16
C PHE A 117 -3.35 -17.55 9.26
N SER A 118 -4.05 -16.56 9.82
CA SER A 118 -4.51 -15.37 9.09
C SER A 118 -3.96 -14.10 9.72
N VAL A 119 -3.35 -13.25 8.90
CA VAL A 119 -2.85 -11.92 9.30
C VAL A 119 -3.72 -10.84 8.66
N ASP A 120 -4.35 -10.01 9.49
CA ASP A 120 -5.18 -8.88 9.04
C ASP A 120 -4.30 -7.75 8.48
N ILE A 121 -4.43 -7.43 7.19
CA ILE A 121 -3.69 -6.31 6.57
C ILE A 121 -4.55 -5.04 6.52
N TYR A 122 -5.68 -5.09 5.81
CA TYR A 122 -6.64 -3.96 5.73
C TYR A 122 -7.94 -4.21 6.49
N ARG A 123 -8.17 -5.43 7.00
CA ARG A 123 -9.41 -5.84 7.67
C ARG A 123 -9.79 -4.90 8.82
N ARG A 124 -8.85 -4.50 9.68
CA ARG A 124 -9.12 -3.65 10.84
C ARG A 124 -9.55 -2.23 10.46
N ILE A 125 -8.98 -1.67 9.39
CA ILE A 125 -9.39 -0.39 8.83
C ILE A 125 -10.82 -0.51 8.29
N MET A 126 -11.10 -1.56 7.50
CA MET A 126 -12.45 -1.80 6.95
C MET A 126 -13.49 -2.04 8.06
N GLN A 127 -13.15 -2.78 9.10
CA GLN A 127 -14.00 -2.99 10.29
C GLN A 127 -14.30 -1.67 10.99
N THR A 128 -13.29 -0.81 11.20
CA THR A 128 -13.47 0.50 11.83
C THR A 128 -14.38 1.41 10.99
N LEU A 129 -14.21 1.40 9.67
CA LEU A 129 -15.11 2.11 8.76
C LEU A 129 -16.54 1.55 8.83
N GLY A 130 -16.69 0.23 8.90
CA GLY A 130 -17.97 -0.45 9.11
C GLY A 130 -18.66 -0.03 10.42
N VAL A 131 -17.90 0.13 11.52
CA VAL A 131 -18.42 0.69 12.78
C VAL A 131 -18.95 2.12 12.60
N GLY A 132 -18.29 2.92 11.75
CA GLY A 132 -18.77 4.24 11.33
C GLY A 132 -19.98 4.24 10.38
N LYS A 133 -20.60 3.06 10.16
CA LYS A 133 -21.66 2.73 9.19
C LYS A 133 -21.29 3.05 7.74
N TYR A 134 -20.01 2.93 7.39
CA TYR A 134 -19.63 2.87 5.99
C TYR A 134 -19.89 1.46 5.45
N HIS A 135 -20.60 1.39 4.32
CA HIS A 135 -20.88 0.12 3.64
C HIS A 135 -19.86 -0.08 2.52
N LEU A 136 -19.09 -1.16 2.60
CA LEU A 136 -18.18 -1.55 1.52
C LEU A 136 -19.00 -1.98 0.30
N VAL A 137 -18.87 -1.26 -0.80
CA VAL A 137 -19.57 -1.58 -2.05
C VAL A 137 -18.74 -2.58 -2.85
N LEU A 138 -19.08 -3.86 -2.71
CA LEU A 138 -18.44 -4.97 -3.44
C LEU A 138 -18.95 -5.13 -4.88
N ASN A 139 -20.21 -4.73 -5.14
CA ASN A 139 -20.80 -4.76 -6.48
C ASN A 139 -21.53 -3.43 -6.76
N PRO A 140 -21.10 -2.63 -7.75
CA PRO A 140 -21.72 -1.35 -8.08
C PRO A 140 -23.10 -1.49 -8.75
N ASN A 141 -23.50 -2.69 -9.19
CA ASN A 141 -24.80 -2.92 -9.84
C ASN A 141 -25.91 -3.31 -8.86
N VAL A 142 -25.59 -3.49 -7.58
CA VAL A 142 -26.60 -3.75 -6.54
C VAL A 142 -26.92 -2.44 -5.82
N PRO A 143 -28.19 -1.99 -5.76
CA PRO A 143 -28.56 -0.84 -4.95
C PRO A 143 -28.34 -1.18 -3.46
N VAL A 144 -27.24 -0.72 -2.89
CA VAL A 144 -27.00 -0.82 -1.45
C VAL A 144 -27.50 0.47 -0.81
N TYR A 145 -28.81 0.64 -0.71
CA TYR A 145 -29.37 1.66 0.17
C TYR A 145 -29.75 1.04 1.52
N LYS A 146 -28.74 0.80 2.35
CA LYS A 146 -28.88 0.68 3.80
C LYS A 146 -28.39 1.99 4.40
N ARG A 147 -29.12 2.57 5.38
CA ARG A 147 -28.72 3.82 6.07
C ARG A 147 -27.21 3.81 6.39
N GLY A 148 -26.44 4.71 5.80
CA GLY A 148 -24.97 4.81 5.92
C GLY A 148 -24.30 5.43 4.68
N CYS A 149 -23.01 5.75 4.78
CA CYS A 149 -22.22 6.32 3.67
C CYS A 149 -21.49 5.21 2.89
N SER A 150 -21.20 5.43 1.60
CA SER A 150 -20.45 4.44 0.81
C SER A 150 -18.96 4.44 1.15
N CYS A 151 -18.36 3.26 1.26
CA CYS A 151 -16.92 3.07 1.27
C CYS A 151 -16.50 2.22 0.07
N PHE A 152 -15.41 2.62 -0.57
CA PHE A 152 -14.83 1.91 -1.70
C PHE A 152 -13.36 1.63 -1.44
N SER A 153 -12.88 0.49 -1.93
CA SER A 153 -11.45 0.20 -1.99
C SER A 153 -10.95 0.52 -3.39
N PHE A 154 -9.94 1.38 -3.50
CA PHE A 154 -9.16 1.49 -4.72
C PHE A 154 -7.97 0.56 -4.60
N PHE A 155 -7.91 -0.43 -5.50
CA PHE A 155 -6.80 -1.33 -5.63
C PHE A 155 -6.15 -1.18 -6.99
N TYR A 156 -4.84 -1.39 -7.03
CA TYR A 156 -4.02 -1.09 -8.18
C TYR A 156 -2.80 -2.02 -8.23
N ASP A 157 -2.15 -2.05 -9.39
CA ASP A 157 -0.93 -2.82 -9.55
C ASP A 157 0.23 -2.05 -8.93
N TRP A 158 0.59 -2.46 -7.73
CA TRP A 158 1.60 -1.81 -6.91
C TRP A 158 3.02 -1.96 -7.45
N ARG A 159 3.25 -2.81 -8.45
CA ARG A 159 4.55 -2.94 -9.14
C ARG A 159 4.79 -1.79 -10.12
N LYS A 160 3.71 -1.26 -10.70
CA LYS A 160 3.74 -0.25 -11.78
C LYS A 160 3.92 1.17 -11.26
N ASP A 161 4.20 2.07 -12.20
CA ASP A 161 4.40 3.50 -11.99
C ASP A 161 3.31 4.16 -11.12
N ILE A 162 3.73 4.97 -10.15
CA ILE A 162 2.84 5.74 -9.26
C ILE A 162 2.01 6.74 -10.05
N ALA A 163 2.55 7.40 -11.09
CA ALA A 163 1.79 8.37 -11.88
C ALA A 163 0.69 7.68 -12.70
N GLU A 164 0.99 6.56 -13.36
CA GLU A 164 0.00 5.72 -14.01
C GLU A 164 -1.15 5.33 -13.06
N ASN A 165 -0.79 4.85 -11.86
CA ASN A 165 -1.77 4.45 -10.85
C ASN A 165 -2.59 5.64 -10.32
N ALA A 166 -2.03 6.84 -10.26
CA ALA A 166 -2.75 8.05 -9.88
C ALA A 166 -3.76 8.47 -10.95
N ILE A 167 -3.42 8.32 -12.23
CA ILE A 167 -4.36 8.53 -13.34
C ILE A 167 -5.52 7.53 -13.27
N ARG A 168 -5.24 6.26 -12.97
CA ARG A 168 -6.26 5.22 -12.72
C ARG A 168 -7.16 5.58 -11.53
N LEU A 169 -6.59 6.10 -10.44
CA LEU A 169 -7.36 6.58 -9.29
C LEU A 169 -8.32 7.71 -9.70
N GLY A 170 -7.88 8.67 -10.51
CA GLY A 170 -8.75 9.75 -10.99
C GLY A 170 -9.98 9.25 -11.76
N LYS A 171 -9.78 8.28 -12.66
CA LYS A 171 -10.89 7.61 -13.39
C LYS A 171 -11.83 6.89 -12.43
N PHE A 172 -11.27 6.15 -11.47
CA PHE A 172 -12.05 5.47 -10.45
C PHE A 172 -12.89 6.43 -9.59
N LEU A 173 -12.34 7.57 -9.16
CA LEU A 173 -13.09 8.57 -8.39
C LEU A 173 -14.21 9.20 -9.20
N GLU A 174 -14.02 9.40 -10.51
CA GLU A 174 -15.07 9.89 -11.40
C GLU A 174 -16.22 8.88 -11.53
N GLU A 175 -15.91 7.61 -11.75
CA GLU A 175 -16.91 6.52 -11.77
C GLU A 175 -17.66 6.41 -10.43
N LYS A 176 -16.94 6.46 -9.29
CA LYS A 176 -17.59 6.39 -7.97
C LYS A 176 -18.41 7.65 -7.66
N ALA A 177 -18.00 8.81 -8.15
CA ALA A 177 -18.78 10.03 -8.00
C ALA A 177 -20.12 9.91 -8.73
N GLN A 178 -20.11 9.38 -9.96
CA GLN A 178 -21.33 9.10 -10.71
C GLN A 178 -22.22 8.08 -9.99
N PHE A 179 -21.65 6.98 -9.50
CA PHE A 179 -22.38 5.99 -8.70
C PHE A 179 -23.06 6.62 -7.48
N VAL A 180 -22.33 7.43 -6.69
CA VAL A 180 -22.88 8.09 -5.49
C VAL A 180 -23.99 9.09 -5.86
N ARG A 181 -23.84 9.85 -6.95
CA ARG A 181 -24.92 10.75 -7.44
C ARG A 181 -26.18 9.96 -7.81
N ASN A 182 -26.02 8.82 -8.50
CA ASN A 182 -27.15 7.97 -8.88
C ASN A 182 -27.87 7.40 -7.65
N GLN A 183 -27.11 6.93 -6.64
CA GLN A 183 -27.69 6.45 -5.37
C GLN A 183 -28.46 7.56 -4.64
N ARG A 184 -27.91 8.78 -4.57
CA ARG A 184 -28.59 9.94 -3.97
C ARG A 184 -29.89 10.27 -4.69
N ARG A 185 -29.87 10.25 -6.03
CA ARG A 185 -31.05 10.49 -6.87
C ARG A 185 -32.14 9.45 -6.62
N TRP A 186 -31.79 8.17 -6.57
CA TRP A 186 -32.75 7.10 -6.24
C TRP A 186 -33.33 7.23 -4.82
N ALA A 187 -32.56 7.74 -3.88
CA ALA A 187 -32.99 8.00 -2.51
C ALA A 187 -33.79 9.32 -2.35
N GLY A 188 -34.04 10.07 -3.43
CA GLY A 188 -34.72 11.38 -3.37
C GLY A 188 -33.91 12.47 -2.66
N LEU A 189 -32.59 12.31 -2.54
CA LEU A 189 -31.71 13.30 -1.92
C LEU A 189 -31.26 14.37 -2.92
N PRO A 190 -30.99 15.61 -2.47
CA PRO A 190 -30.46 16.67 -3.34
C PRO A 190 -29.16 16.27 -4.02
N ASP A 191 -29.03 16.66 -5.29
CA ASP A 191 -27.76 16.57 -6.00
C ASP A 191 -26.74 17.51 -5.37
N LYS A 192 -25.51 17.02 -5.23
CA LYS A 192 -24.41 17.78 -4.65
C LYS A 192 -23.09 17.34 -5.24
N GLU A 193 -22.09 18.21 -5.16
CA GLU A 193 -20.72 17.83 -5.46
C GLU A 193 -20.31 16.64 -4.59
N VAL A 194 -19.80 15.58 -5.24
CA VAL A 194 -19.30 14.39 -4.54
C VAL A 194 -17.80 14.54 -4.37
N LYS A 195 -17.38 14.72 -3.12
CA LYS A 195 -15.99 14.60 -2.70
C LYS A 195 -15.79 13.35 -1.86
N PHE A 196 -14.57 12.86 -1.84
CA PHE A 196 -14.17 11.67 -1.10
C PHE A 196 -13.21 12.03 0.03
N ASP A 197 -13.41 11.39 1.17
CA ASP A 197 -12.42 11.35 2.23
C ASP A 197 -11.54 10.12 1.99
N ILE A 198 -10.25 10.32 1.70
CA ILE A 198 -9.32 9.27 1.29
C ILE A 198 -8.44 8.86 2.46
N VAL A 199 -8.39 7.57 2.76
CA VAL A 199 -7.41 6.95 3.67
C VAL A 199 -6.41 6.17 2.84
N ALA A 200 -5.18 6.68 2.76
CA ALA A 200 -4.15 6.10 1.93
C ALA A 200 -2.97 5.61 2.78
N HIS A 201 -2.66 4.33 2.64
CA HIS A 201 -1.59 3.67 3.39
C HIS A 201 -0.30 3.58 2.56
N SER A 202 0.84 3.90 3.19
CA SER A 202 2.18 3.71 2.63
C SER A 202 2.27 4.31 1.21
N MET A 203 2.73 3.54 0.22
CA MET A 203 2.85 3.97 -1.18
C MET A 203 1.54 4.48 -1.79
N GLY A 204 0.38 3.99 -1.33
CA GLY A 204 -0.93 4.47 -1.78
C GLY A 204 -1.14 5.96 -1.50
N GLY A 205 -0.49 6.49 -0.47
CA GLY A 205 -0.47 7.91 -0.18
C GLY A 205 0.27 8.74 -1.23
N LEU A 206 1.31 8.18 -1.86
CA LEU A 206 2.00 8.84 -2.98
C LEU A 206 1.12 8.89 -4.22
N VAL A 207 0.37 7.81 -4.50
CA VAL A 207 -0.64 7.77 -5.58
C VAL A 207 -1.69 8.86 -5.36
N ALA A 208 -2.28 8.93 -4.17
CA ALA A 208 -3.29 9.95 -3.82
C ALA A 208 -2.73 11.37 -3.87
N ARG A 209 -1.50 11.58 -3.37
CA ARG A 209 -0.83 12.88 -3.35
C ARG A 209 -0.44 13.35 -4.76
N TYR A 210 -0.05 12.43 -5.65
CA TYR A 210 0.16 12.74 -7.07
C TYR A 210 -1.13 13.22 -7.70
N LEU A 211 -2.23 12.43 -7.57
CA LEU A 211 -3.54 12.81 -8.11
C LEU A 211 -4.00 14.16 -7.58
N LEU A 212 -3.85 14.40 -6.26
CA LEU A 212 -4.23 15.67 -5.65
C LEU A 212 -3.51 16.85 -6.33
N ARG A 213 -2.21 16.73 -6.56
CA ARG A 213 -1.36 17.79 -7.13
C ARG A 213 -1.59 18.04 -8.62
N TYR A 214 -1.74 16.98 -9.40
CA TYR A 214 -1.65 17.04 -10.87
C TYR A 214 -2.89 16.51 -11.60
N GLY A 215 -3.86 15.95 -10.88
CA GLY A 215 -5.02 15.31 -11.48
C GLY A 215 -4.60 14.08 -12.28
N THR A 216 -5.30 13.85 -13.40
CA THR A 216 -5.06 12.74 -14.33
C THR A 216 -4.04 13.07 -15.41
N LYS A 217 -3.14 14.04 -15.16
CA LYS A 217 -2.09 14.44 -16.08
C LYS A 217 -0.79 13.74 -15.72
N ASP A 218 -0.16 13.07 -16.68
CA ASP A 218 1.23 12.65 -16.55
C ASP A 218 2.14 13.87 -16.71
N VAL A 219 2.93 14.16 -15.70
CA VAL A 219 3.85 15.30 -15.66
C VAL A 219 5.30 14.87 -15.43
N LEU A 220 5.60 13.57 -15.45
CA LEU A 220 6.95 13.06 -15.14
C LEU A 220 8.00 13.45 -16.18
N GLN A 221 7.58 13.78 -17.41
CA GLN A 221 8.46 14.28 -18.47
C GLN A 221 8.64 15.81 -18.43
N GLU A 222 7.95 16.51 -17.52
CA GLU A 222 8.09 17.96 -17.37
C GLU A 222 9.25 18.26 -16.41
N LYS A 223 10.14 19.19 -16.80
CA LYS A 223 11.29 19.57 -15.98
C LYS A 223 10.91 20.14 -14.60
N ASN A 224 9.82 20.91 -14.54
CA ASN A 224 9.33 21.57 -13.33
C ASN A 224 7.79 21.68 -13.38
N PRO A 225 7.07 20.57 -13.16
CA PRO A 225 5.62 20.59 -13.29
C PRO A 225 4.99 21.48 -12.23
N LYS A 226 4.15 22.43 -12.68
CA LYS A 226 3.41 23.31 -11.77
C LYS A 226 2.35 22.50 -11.02
N ILE A 227 2.32 22.64 -9.69
CA ILE A 227 1.25 22.07 -8.86
C ILE A 227 -0.05 22.81 -9.16
N THR A 228 -1.06 22.11 -9.68
CA THR A 228 -2.35 22.69 -10.09
C THR A 228 -3.47 22.43 -9.09
N TRP A 229 -3.26 21.49 -8.17
CA TRP A 229 -4.31 20.97 -7.28
C TRP A 229 -5.51 20.38 -8.04
N ALA A 230 -5.29 19.89 -9.27
CA ALA A 230 -6.37 19.43 -10.13
C ALA A 230 -7.19 18.26 -9.54
N GLY A 231 -6.63 17.50 -8.60
CA GLY A 231 -7.35 16.44 -7.89
C GLY A 231 -8.33 16.92 -6.81
N SER A 232 -8.24 18.19 -6.38
CA SER A 232 -9.05 18.77 -5.29
C SER A 232 -10.56 18.80 -5.57
N LYS A 233 -10.96 18.65 -6.83
CA LYS A 233 -12.37 18.50 -7.22
C LYS A 233 -12.98 17.17 -6.74
N TRP A 234 -12.17 16.14 -6.54
CA TRP A 234 -12.64 14.85 -6.01
C TRP A 234 -12.31 14.65 -4.54
N ILE A 235 -11.30 15.32 -3.99
CA ILE A 235 -10.77 15.02 -2.65
C ILE A 235 -11.25 16.05 -1.65
N GLY A 236 -12.01 15.60 -0.64
CA GLY A 236 -12.44 16.41 0.49
C GLY A 236 -11.39 16.44 1.60
N ARG A 237 -10.96 15.25 2.03
CA ARG A 237 -9.89 15.05 3.02
C ARG A 237 -8.96 13.95 2.54
N LEU A 238 -7.67 14.07 2.86
CA LEU A 238 -6.65 13.05 2.57
C LEU A 238 -5.88 12.71 3.84
N PHE A 239 -6.04 11.48 4.31
CA PHE A 239 -5.32 10.91 5.43
C PHE A 239 -4.17 10.05 4.90
N LEU A 240 -2.94 10.43 5.26
CA LEU A 240 -1.71 9.74 4.86
C LEU A 240 -1.21 8.92 6.04
N VAL A 241 -1.21 7.60 5.91
CA VAL A 241 -0.82 6.68 6.99
C VAL A 241 0.49 6.00 6.60
N GLY A 242 1.60 6.38 7.25
CA GLY A 242 2.91 5.81 6.97
C GLY A 242 3.43 6.07 5.55
N THR A 243 2.94 7.13 4.89
CA THR A 243 3.31 7.45 3.50
C THR A 243 4.75 7.95 3.41
N PRO A 244 5.62 7.32 2.61
CA PRO A 244 7.02 7.73 2.45
C PRO A 244 7.12 8.98 1.55
N ASN A 245 6.70 10.13 2.08
CA ASN A 245 6.54 11.37 1.29
C ASN A 245 7.82 11.88 0.62
N LEU A 246 8.98 11.49 1.15
CA LEU A 246 10.32 11.81 0.65
C LEU A 246 11.13 10.52 0.35
N GLY A 247 10.45 9.40 0.11
CA GLY A 247 11.08 8.09 -0.07
C GLY A 247 11.39 7.37 1.23
N SER A 248 12.00 6.19 1.13
CA SER A 248 12.39 5.31 2.23
C SER A 248 13.75 4.67 1.99
N THR A 249 14.59 4.63 3.02
CA THR A 249 15.84 3.85 2.98
C THR A 249 15.59 2.36 2.89
N ASP A 250 14.42 1.89 3.33
CA ASP A 250 14.03 0.48 3.19
C ASP A 250 13.89 0.09 1.72
N ALA A 251 13.39 1.00 0.86
CA ALA A 251 13.32 0.73 -0.58
C ALA A 251 14.70 0.57 -1.21
N LEU A 252 15.68 1.39 -0.77
CA LEU A 252 17.08 1.25 -1.19
C LEU A 252 17.66 -0.08 -0.69
N ARG A 253 17.47 -0.41 0.59
CA ARG A 253 17.89 -1.68 1.18
C ARG A 253 17.30 -2.86 0.41
N ALA A 254 16.01 -2.83 0.12
CA ALA A 254 15.29 -3.88 -0.60
C ALA A 254 15.84 -4.11 -2.02
N LEU A 255 16.14 -3.02 -2.76
CA LEU A 255 16.75 -3.13 -4.08
C LEU A 255 18.20 -3.68 -4.05
N ILE A 256 18.90 -3.57 -2.92
CA ILE A 256 20.27 -4.08 -2.74
C ILE A 256 20.27 -5.53 -2.25
N LEU A 257 19.47 -5.82 -1.23
CA LEU A 257 19.54 -7.05 -0.43
C LEU A 257 18.35 -7.99 -0.61
N GLY A 258 17.28 -7.53 -1.28
CA GLY A 258 15.99 -8.20 -1.32
C GLY A 258 15.12 -7.78 -0.14
N GLU A 259 13.88 -8.26 -0.13
CA GLU A 259 12.90 -7.92 0.90
C GLU A 259 12.30 -9.17 1.53
N GLU A 260 12.11 -9.13 2.85
CA GLU A 260 11.44 -10.17 3.61
C GLU A 260 10.06 -9.63 4.05
N PHE A 261 8.97 -10.06 3.41
CA PHE A 261 7.62 -9.55 3.72
C PHE A 261 7.03 -10.13 5.04
N GLY A 262 7.87 -10.40 6.03
CA GLY A 262 7.51 -11.01 7.31
C GLY A 262 7.88 -12.49 7.39
N PHE A 263 7.94 -13.02 8.61
CA PHE A 263 8.56 -14.30 8.95
C PHE A 263 8.03 -15.53 8.17
N PHE A 264 6.80 -15.47 7.66
CA PHE A 264 6.15 -16.58 6.95
C PHE A 264 6.06 -16.38 5.44
N LEU A 265 6.54 -15.24 4.92
CA LEU A 265 6.52 -14.96 3.49
C LEU A 265 7.90 -15.21 2.87
N PRO A 266 7.96 -15.72 1.63
CA PRO A 266 9.21 -15.93 0.92
C PRO A 266 10.00 -14.63 0.75
N ASN A 267 11.32 -14.76 0.80
CA ASN A 267 12.23 -13.66 0.47
C ASN A 267 12.10 -13.31 -1.01
N VAL A 268 12.03 -12.02 -1.28
CA VAL A 268 11.93 -11.46 -2.63
C VAL A 268 13.33 -11.04 -3.07
N GLU A 269 13.80 -11.65 -4.13
CA GLU A 269 15.15 -11.40 -4.64
C GLU A 269 15.26 -9.98 -5.23
N PRO A 270 16.44 -9.33 -5.15
CA PRO A 270 16.70 -8.03 -5.79
C PRO A 270 16.35 -7.97 -7.27
N THR A 271 16.57 -9.06 -8.00
CA THR A 271 16.28 -9.16 -9.44
C THR A 271 14.80 -9.00 -9.76
N LEU A 272 13.92 -9.56 -8.93
CA LEU A 272 12.48 -9.37 -9.06
C LEU A 272 12.08 -7.93 -8.75
N LEU A 273 12.56 -7.37 -7.63
CA LEU A 273 12.25 -5.99 -7.21
C LEU A 273 12.72 -4.94 -8.23
N ALA A 274 13.86 -5.20 -8.89
CA ALA A 274 14.39 -4.34 -9.94
C ALA A 274 13.47 -4.26 -11.18
N THR A 275 12.52 -5.18 -11.33
CA THR A 275 11.52 -5.09 -12.39
C THR A 275 10.38 -4.13 -12.06
N PHE A 276 10.27 -3.61 -10.82
CA PHE A 276 9.13 -2.79 -10.38
C PHE A 276 9.46 -1.29 -10.44
N PRO A 277 8.89 -0.51 -11.37
CA PRO A 277 9.08 0.95 -11.41
C PRO A 277 8.80 1.65 -10.09
N SER A 278 7.82 1.17 -9.34
CA SER A 278 7.44 1.75 -8.05
C SER A 278 8.55 1.70 -7.00
N MET A 279 9.43 0.69 -7.01
CA MET A 279 10.56 0.59 -6.08
C MET A 279 11.54 1.76 -6.24
N TYR A 280 11.83 2.16 -7.47
CA TYR A 280 12.68 3.31 -7.77
C TYR A 280 12.03 4.63 -7.35
N GLN A 281 10.70 4.71 -7.42
CA GLN A 281 9.93 5.89 -6.99
C GLN A 281 9.77 5.98 -5.46
N LEU A 282 10.15 4.94 -4.73
CA LEU A 282 10.23 4.91 -3.27
C LEU A 282 11.64 5.23 -2.75
N LEU A 283 12.65 5.36 -3.62
CA LEU A 283 14.01 5.73 -3.20
C LEU A 283 14.01 7.09 -2.46
N PRO A 284 14.90 7.28 -1.48
CA PRO A 284 15.01 8.54 -0.73
C PRO A 284 15.25 9.72 -1.67
N SER A 285 14.43 10.76 -1.55
CA SER A 285 14.44 11.93 -2.43
C SER A 285 15.86 12.53 -2.57
N PRO A 286 16.28 12.97 -3.78
CA PRO A 286 17.60 13.55 -3.99
C PRO A 286 17.80 14.90 -3.26
N SER A 287 16.72 15.49 -2.73
CA SER A 287 16.82 16.67 -1.87
C SER A 287 17.23 16.35 -0.43
N LEU A 288 17.27 15.07 -0.05
CA LEU A 288 17.71 14.62 1.25
C LEU A 288 19.19 14.24 1.21
N ASP A 289 19.95 14.79 2.16
CA ASP A 289 21.33 14.42 2.39
C ASP A 289 21.38 13.33 3.48
N ILE A 290 21.21 12.07 3.06
CA ILE A 290 21.03 10.92 3.99
C ILE A 290 22.30 10.11 4.25
N PHE A 291 23.36 10.29 3.47
CA PHE A 291 24.55 9.46 3.55
C PHE A 291 25.60 10.11 4.44
N ARG A 292 26.08 9.36 5.43
CA ARG A 292 27.07 9.81 6.41
C ARG A 292 28.16 8.75 6.54
N ASP A 293 29.41 9.18 6.72
CA ASP A 293 30.49 8.27 7.09
C ASP A 293 30.44 7.90 8.58
N ASP A 294 31.40 7.09 9.02
CA ASP A 294 31.58 6.66 10.42
C ASP A 294 31.79 7.82 11.42
N LYS A 295 32.13 9.00 10.92
CA LYS A 295 32.33 10.24 11.69
C LYS A 295 31.15 11.21 11.56
N GLY A 296 30.06 10.81 10.91
CA GLY A 296 28.89 11.65 10.70
C GLY A 296 29.09 12.75 9.65
N ARG A 297 30.13 12.65 8.80
CA ARG A 297 30.38 13.63 7.72
C ARG A 297 29.55 13.25 6.49
N PRO A 298 28.95 14.23 5.78
CA PRO A 298 28.19 13.96 4.56
C PRO A 298 29.00 13.22 3.49
N LEU A 299 28.38 12.24 2.85
CA LEU A 299 28.93 11.52 1.71
C LEU A 299 28.14 11.87 0.44
N SER A 300 28.86 12.27 -0.60
CA SER A 300 28.27 12.52 -1.92
C SER A 300 28.06 11.20 -2.67
N ILE A 301 26.95 10.50 -2.35
CA ILE A 301 26.56 9.25 -3.01
C ILE A 301 25.36 9.52 -3.91
N ASP A 302 25.51 9.19 -5.20
CA ASP A 302 24.42 9.24 -6.17
C ASP A 302 23.82 7.85 -6.40
N ILE A 303 22.79 7.53 -5.62
CA ILE A 303 22.04 6.27 -5.74
C ILE A 303 21.16 6.21 -7.00
N TYR A 304 21.08 7.28 -7.80
CA TYR A 304 20.34 7.30 -9.06
C TYR A 304 21.24 7.01 -10.28
N SER A 305 22.55 6.96 -10.07
CA SER A 305 23.52 6.65 -11.12
C SER A 305 23.65 5.14 -11.35
N LEU A 306 23.35 4.70 -12.56
CA LEU A 306 23.57 3.31 -12.98
C LEU A 306 25.03 2.87 -12.81
N ASP A 307 25.97 3.77 -13.10
CA ASP A 307 27.41 3.49 -12.97
C ASP A 307 27.81 3.28 -11.52
N PHE A 308 27.18 4.00 -10.58
CA PHE A 308 27.41 3.80 -9.15
C PHE A 308 27.00 2.38 -8.74
N TRP A 309 25.82 1.92 -9.15
CA TRP A 309 25.34 0.57 -8.85
C TRP A 309 26.23 -0.52 -9.45
N ARG A 310 26.67 -0.36 -10.70
CA ARG A 310 27.55 -1.31 -11.40
C ARG A 310 28.92 -1.41 -10.75
N LYS A 311 29.58 -0.27 -10.50
CA LYS A 311 30.94 -0.23 -9.93
C LYS A 311 31.01 -0.82 -8.51
N ASN A 312 29.91 -0.74 -7.77
CA ASN A 312 29.82 -1.22 -6.39
C ASN A 312 29.10 -2.57 -6.27
N HIS A 313 28.78 -3.24 -7.38
CA HIS A 313 28.12 -4.55 -7.39
C HIS A 313 26.83 -4.61 -6.55
N LEU A 314 26.00 -3.56 -6.66
CA LEU A 314 24.78 -3.44 -5.86
C LEU A 314 23.58 -4.10 -6.54
N GLY A 315 22.70 -4.72 -5.75
CA GLY A 315 21.42 -5.28 -6.23
C GLY A 315 21.63 -6.27 -7.37
N VAL A 316 21.03 -5.97 -8.53
CA VAL A 316 21.14 -6.78 -9.76
C VAL A 316 22.56 -6.94 -10.30
N PHE A 317 23.50 -6.11 -9.87
CA PHE A 317 24.91 -6.20 -10.27
C PHE A 317 25.79 -6.99 -9.29
N HIS A 318 25.20 -7.53 -8.22
CA HIS A 318 25.91 -8.38 -7.27
C HIS A 318 26.29 -9.72 -7.95
N PRO A 319 27.53 -10.22 -7.79
CA PRO A 319 28.01 -11.41 -8.52
C PRO A 319 27.24 -12.69 -8.22
N ASP A 320 26.67 -12.81 -7.02
CA ASP A 320 25.91 -13.99 -6.59
C ASP A 320 24.41 -13.93 -6.92
N GLN A 321 23.96 -12.97 -7.74
CA GLN A 321 22.56 -12.90 -8.15
C GLN A 321 22.16 -14.11 -8.99
N LYS A 322 21.00 -14.69 -8.66
CA LYS A 322 20.38 -15.75 -9.47
C LYS A 322 19.73 -15.14 -10.70
N GLU A 323 19.92 -15.78 -11.85
CA GLU A 323 19.32 -15.39 -13.15
C GLU A 323 17.78 -15.39 -13.14
#